data_AF-A0A357L062-F1
#
_entry.id   AF-A0A357L062-F1
#
_cell.length_a   1.000
_cell.length_b   1.000
_cell.length_c   1.000
_cell.angle_alpha   90.00
_cell.angle_beta   90.00
_cell.angle_gamma   90.00
#
_symmetry.space_group_name_H-M   'P 1'
#
loop_
_entity.id
_entity.type
_entity.pdbx_description
1 polymer ?
#
loop_
_entity_poly.entity_id
_entity_poly.type
_entity_poly.pdbx_seq_one_letter_code
_entity_poly.pdbx_strand_id
1 'polypeptide(L)' 'AAQNGHTDIVRALLDKGADIDRVDPIDGTFPLLMAAQYGHTDIVRALLDKGADVDKVNPNNGNFPLLMAA' A
#
# COMPACT_ATOMS: atom_id res chain seq x y z
N ALA A 1 -6.76 4.19 -4.72
CA ALA A 1 -5.69 4.70 -5.61
C ALA A 1 -4.61 3.66 -5.84
N ALA A 2 -3.98 3.14 -4.76
CA ALA A 2 -2.94 2.10 -4.86
C ALA A 2 -3.41 0.82 -5.59
N GLN A 3 -4.55 0.25 -5.20
CA GLN A 3 -5.13 -0.94 -5.84
C GLN A 3 -5.33 -0.81 -7.37
N ASN A 4 -5.74 0.39 -7.82
CA ASN A 4 -6.09 0.63 -9.22
C ASN A 4 -4.94 1.22 -10.06
N GLY A 5 -3.72 1.30 -9.52
CA GLY A 5 -2.57 1.81 -10.29
C GLY A 5 -2.52 3.32 -10.49
N HIS A 6 -3.26 4.12 -9.70
CA HIS A 6 -3.34 5.57 -9.88
C HIS A 6 -2.16 6.31 -9.22
N THR A 7 -0.95 6.20 -9.80
CA THR A 7 0.30 6.72 -9.22
C THR A 7 0.26 8.20 -8.83
N ASP A 8 -0.23 9.08 -9.71
CA ASP A 8 -0.25 10.52 -9.44
C ASP A 8 -1.19 10.88 -8.27
N ILE A 9 -2.31 10.17 -8.15
CA ILE A 9 -3.25 10.33 -7.04
C ILE A 9 -2.61 9.84 -5.74
N VAL A 10 -1.88 8.71 -5.75
CA VAL A 10 -1.16 8.23 -4.57
C VAL A 10 -0.17 9.29 -4.09
N ARG A 11 0.67 9.83 -4.98
CA ARG A 11 1.66 10.87 -4.62
C ARG A 11 1.00 12.11 -4.04
N ALA A 12 -0.06 12.61 -4.68
CA ALA A 12 -0.79 13.78 -4.19
C ALA A 12 -1.39 13.57 -2.79
N LEU A 13 -1.91 12.37 -2.50
CA LEU A 13 -2.43 12.03 -1.17
C LEU A 13 -1.32 11.95 -0.11
N LEU A 14 -0.19 11.32 -0.44
CA LEU A 14 0.97 11.23 0.46
C LEU A 14 1.56 12.62 0.76
N ASP A 15 1.63 13.51 -0.23
CA ASP A 15 2.11 14.89 -0.05
C ASP A 15 1.16 15.74 0.79
N LYS A 16 -0.10 15.32 0.95
CA LYS A 16 -1.08 15.94 1.85
C LYS A 16 -1.12 15.29 3.24
N GLY A 17 -0.21 14.36 3.53
CA GLY A 17 -0.12 13.72 4.83
C GLY A 17 -1.17 12.64 5.07
N ALA A 18 -1.64 11.97 4.01
CA ALA A 18 -2.44 10.77 4.17
C ALA A 18 -1.68 9.72 5.01
N ASP A 19 -2.39 9.04 5.91
CA ASP A 19 -1.85 7.93 6.69
C ASP A 19 -1.45 6.79 5.75
N ILE A 20 -0.14 6.61 5.58
CA ILE A 20 0.47 5.71 4.61
C ILE A 20 0.20 4.24 4.91
N ASP A 21 -0.02 3.91 6.19
CA ASP A 21 -0.22 2.56 6.69
C ASP A 21 -1.66 2.35 7.17
N ARG A 22 -2.58 3.20 6.72
CA ARG A 22 -4.00 3.11 7.05
C ARG A 22 -4.55 1.74 6.65
N VAL A 23 -5.14 1.06 7.62
CA VAL A 23 -5.79 -0.23 7.44
C VAL A 23 -7.26 -0.04 7.09
N ASP A 24 -7.74 -0.73 6.06
CA ASP A 24 -9.17 -0.86 5.77
C ASP A 24 -9.82 -1.76 6.83
N PRO A 25 -10.81 -1.27 7.60
CA PRO A 25 -11.44 -2.06 8.65
C PRO A 25 -12.24 -3.26 8.14
N ILE A 26 -12.58 -3.33 6.84
CA ILE A 26 -13.40 -4.42 6.29
C ILE A 26 -12.55 -5.68 6.09
N ASP A 27 -11.44 -5.57 5.38
CA ASP A 27 -10.62 -6.73 4.98
C ASP A 27 -9.17 -6.69 5.52
N GLY A 28 -8.81 -5.66 6.28
CA GLY A 28 -7.49 -5.51 6.89
C GLY A 28 -6.41 -5.07 5.91
N THR A 29 -6.78 -4.68 4.69
CA THR A 29 -5.81 -4.31 3.66
C THR A 29 -5.26 -2.91 3.88
N PHE A 30 -4.11 -2.62 3.27
CA PHE A 30 -3.43 -1.33 3.40
C PHE A 30 -2.71 -0.98 2.09
N PRO A 31 -2.32 0.29 1.88
CA PRO A 31 -1.85 0.75 0.57
C PRO A 31 -0.72 -0.06 -0.04
N LEU A 32 0.28 -0.44 0.74
CA LEU A 32 1.43 -1.20 0.26
C LEU A 32 1.07 -2.63 -0.14
N LEU A 33 0.20 -3.31 0.63
CA LEU A 33 -0.31 -4.64 0.29
C LEU A 33 -1.02 -4.62 -1.05
N MET A 34 -1.91 -3.65 -1.27
CA MET A 34 -2.66 -3.51 -2.52
C MET A 34 -1.76 -3.16 -3.71
N ALA A 35 -0.78 -2.29 -3.52
CA ALA A 35 0.16 -1.96 -4.58
C ALA A 35 0.99 -3.18 -5.01
N ALA A 36 1.49 -3.95 -4.04
CA ALA A 36 2.26 -5.17 -4.29
C ALA A 36 1.41 -6.26 -4.95
N GLN A 37 0.20 -6.52 -4.41
CA GLN A 37 -0.72 -7.55 -4.91
C GLN A 37 -1.09 -7.37 -6.38
N TYR A 38 -1.19 -6.12 -6.85
CA TYR A 38 -1.55 -5.80 -8.22
C TYR A 38 -0.36 -5.37 -9.09
N GLY A 39 0.88 -5.52 -8.60
CA GLY A 39 2.11 -5.29 -9.38
C GLY A 39 2.43 -3.82 -9.70
N HIS A 40 1.85 -2.86 -8.96
CA HIS A 40 2.01 -1.42 -9.21
C HIS A 40 3.36 -0.91 -8.68
N THR A 41 4.44 -1.25 -9.37
CA THR A 41 5.83 -1.00 -8.94
C THR A 41 6.11 0.47 -8.59
N ASP A 42 5.60 1.42 -9.37
CA ASP A 42 5.81 2.85 -9.10
C ASP A 42 5.12 3.32 -7.81
N ILE A 43 3.98 2.71 -7.48
CA ILE A 43 3.26 2.98 -6.23
C ILE A 43 3.98 2.32 -5.05
N VAL A 44 4.46 1.08 -5.20
CA VAL A 44 5.29 0.41 -4.19
C VAL A 44 6.50 1.28 -3.84
N ARG A 45 7.24 1.76 -4.84
CA ARG A 45 8.37 2.67 -4.63
C ARG A 45 7.96 3.95 -3.91
N ALA A 46 6.91 4.61 -4.39
CA ALA A 46 6.45 5.86 -3.77
C ALA A 46 6.04 5.69 -2.30
N LEU A 47 5.42 4.56 -1.94
CA LEU A 47 5.06 4.24 -0.56
C LEU A 47 6.30 3.95 0.29
N LEU A 48 7.25 3.15 -0.20
CA LEU A 48 8.50 2.84 0.51
C LEU A 48 9.38 4.08 0.71
N ASP A 49 9.49 4.93 -0.31
CA ASP A 49 10.25 6.20 -0.24
C ASP A 49 9.66 7.17 0.81
N LYS A 50 8.37 7.05 1.11
CA LYS A 50 7.67 7.83 2.14
C LYS A 50 7.60 7.13 3.50
N GLY A 51 8.25 5.97 3.64
CA GLY A 51 8.39 5.26 4.91
C GLY A 51 7.24 4.35 5.30
N ALA A 52 6.51 3.78 4.33
CA ALA A 52 5.53 2.72 4.60
C ALA A 52 6.20 1.54 5.30
N ASP A 53 5.51 0.93 6.26
CA ASP A 53 5.99 -0.29 6.92
C ASP A 53 5.99 -1.47 5.93
N VAL A 54 7.19 -1.87 5.50
CA VAL A 54 7.39 -2.93 4.51
C VAL A 54 6.98 -4.31 5.03
N ASP A 55 7.04 -4.51 6.34
CA ASP A 55 6.75 -5.78 7.02
C ASP A 55 5.35 -5.79 7.65
N LYS A 56 4.52 -4.77 7.38
CA LYS A 56 3.16 -4.69 7.89
C LYS A 56 2.35 -5.91 7.49
N VAL A 57 1.58 -6.43 8.44
CA VAL A 57 0.76 -7.63 8.26
C VAL A 57 -0.73 -7.27 8.30
N ASN A 58 -1.50 -7.81 7.36
CA ASN A 58 -2.96 -7.71 7.35
C ASN A 58 -3.51 -8.44 8.59
N PRO A 59 -4.25 -7.76 9.49
CA PRO A 59 -4.71 -8.34 10.75
C PRO A 59 -5.76 -9.45 10.59
N ASN A 60 -6.41 -9.54 9.44
CA ASN A 60 -7.51 -10.48 9.21
C ASN A 60 -7.04 -11.81 8.62
N ASN A 61 -5.98 -11.80 7.80
CA ASN A 61 -5.52 -12.99 7.08
C ASN A 61 -4.01 -13.25 7.14
N GLY A 62 -3.22 -12.36 7.75
CA GLY A 62 -1.77 -12.54 7.89
C GLY A 62 -0.97 -12.24 6.62
N ASN A 63 -1.60 -11.75 5.54
CA ASN A 63 -0.90 -11.40 4.31
C ASN A 63 -0.04 -10.13 4.51
N PHE A 64 1.12 -10.09 3.87
CA PHE A 64 2.03 -8.95 3.85
C PHE A 64 2.54 -8.71 2.42
N PRO A 65 3.08 -7.53 2.09
CA PRO A 65 3.32 -7.11 0.71
C PRO A 65 4.20 -8.08 -0.09
N LEU A 66 5.30 -8.57 0.51
CA LEU A 66 6.22 -9.49 -0.14
C LEU A 66 5.59 -10.85 -0.47
N LEU A 67 4.66 -11.35 0.36
CA LEU A 67 3.96 -12.62 0.12
C LEU A 67 3.00 -12.52 -1.06
N MET A 68 2.37 -11.35 -1.25
CA MET A 68 1.30 -11.16 -2.23
C MET A 68 1.78 -10.55 -3.55
N ALA A 69 3.07 -10.21 -3.69
CA ALA A 69 3.61 -9.54 -4.87
C ALA A 69 3.36 -10.33 -6.17
N ALA A 70 2.88 -9.64 -7.21
CA ALA A 70 2.58 -10.21 -8.54
C ALA A 70 3.84 -10.50 -9.39
#